data_AF-A0ABD6FKA0-F1
#
_entry.id   AF-A0ABD6FKA0-F1
#
_cell.length_a   1.000
_cell.length_b   1.000
_cell.length_c   1.000
_cell.angle_alpha   90.00
_cell.angle_beta   90.00
_cell.angle_gamma   90.00
#
_symmetry.space_group_name_H-M   'P 1'
#
loop_
_entity.id
_entity.type
_entity.pdbx_description
1 polymer ?
#
loop_
_entity_poly.entity_id
_entity_poly.type
_entity_poly.pdbx_seq_one_letter_code
_entity_poly.pdbx_strand_id
1 'polypeptide(L)'
;MAKAAADGAEKAGAQTRLRRVPELAPQEAIEANEDWAEHLEQVSDVPEATLDDLEWADGVLFGTPTRFGNVAAQLKQFIDTTGGLWQSGKLTDKVFGGFVTTGTSTAATRARC
;
A
#
# COMPACT_ATOMS: atom_id res chain seq x y z
N MET A 1 3.89 -6.97 7.37
CA MET A 1 3.41 -5.79 8.14
C MET A 1 1.92 -5.54 7.96
N ALA A 2 1.38 -5.50 6.73
CA ALA A 2 -0.03 -5.20 6.49
C ALA A 2 -1.02 -6.13 7.24
N LYS A 3 -0.79 -7.45 7.24
CA LYS A 3 -1.58 -8.43 8.03
C LYS A 3 -1.61 -8.07 9.52
N ALA A 4 -0.45 -7.79 10.12
CA ALA A 4 -0.37 -7.40 11.54
C ALA A 4 -1.08 -6.06 11.84
N ALA A 5 -1.06 -5.10 10.90
CA ALA A 5 -1.82 -3.86 11.04
C ALA A 5 -3.33 -4.09 11.00
N ALA A 6 -3.80 -4.96 10.10
CA ALA A 6 -5.21 -5.38 10.04
C ALA A 6 -5.63 -6.10 11.33
N ASP A 7 -4.88 -7.11 11.76
CA ASP A 7 -5.14 -7.84 13.00
C ASP A 7 -5.18 -6.91 14.23
N GLY A 8 -4.30 -5.90 14.27
CA GLY A 8 -4.25 -4.90 15.33
C GLY A 8 -5.50 -4.01 15.34
N ALA A 9 -5.94 -3.55 14.17
CA ALA A 9 -7.15 -2.75 14.03
C ALA A 9 -8.41 -3.55 14.40
N GLU A 10 -8.49 -4.82 13.98
CA GLU A 10 -9.59 -5.72 14.33
C GLU A 10 -9.68 -5.96 15.84
N LYS A 11 -8.55 -6.17 16.50
CA LYS A 11 -8.49 -6.29 17.97
C LYS A 11 -8.94 -5.02 18.70
N ALA A 12 -8.79 -3.87 18.07
CA ALA A 12 -9.31 -2.59 18.56
C ALA A 12 -10.80 -2.38 18.22
N GLY A 13 -11.46 -3.34 17.56
CA GLY A 13 -12.88 -3.32 17.22
C GLY A 13 -13.20 -2.74 15.84
N ALA A 14 -12.20 -2.47 15.00
CA ALA A 14 -12.43 -1.98 13.64
C ALA A 14 -12.81 -3.11 12.68
N GLN A 15 -13.64 -2.79 11.68
CA GLN A 15 -13.76 -3.63 10.48
C GLN A 15 -12.62 -3.26 9.51
N THR A 16 -11.98 -4.27 8.91
CA THR A 16 -10.84 -4.05 8.02
C THR A 16 -11.08 -4.62 6.63
N ARG A 17 -10.37 -4.06 5.65
CA ARG A 17 -10.22 -4.63 4.31
C ARG A 17 -8.74 -4.61 3.95
N LEU A 18 -8.11 -5.79 3.96
CA LEU A 18 -6.75 -5.93 3.43
C LEU A 18 -6.80 -5.96 1.91
N ARG A 19 -6.01 -5.10 1.27
CA ARG A 19 -5.93 -4.97 -0.19
C ARG A 19 -4.48 -4.87 -0.65
N ARG A 20 -4.17 -5.46 -1.79
CA ARG A 20 -2.91 -5.23 -2.51
C ARG A 20 -3.13 -4.18 -3.59
N VAL A 21 -2.12 -3.36 -3.87
CA VAL A 21 -2.17 -2.50 -5.07
C VAL A 21 -1.88 -3.35 -6.32
N PRO A 22 -2.41 -2.98 -7.50
CA PRO A 22 -2.08 -3.67 -8.74
C PRO A 22 -0.57 -3.66 -9.03
N GLU A 23 -0.07 -4.79 -9.54
CA GLU A 23 1.32 -4.91 -9.95
C GLU A 23 1.53 -4.29 -11.35
N LEU A 24 2.64 -3.56 -11.52
CA LEU A 24 2.99 -2.85 -12.76
C LEU A 24 4.21 -3.42 -13.44
N ALA A 25 5.00 -4.22 -12.72
CA ALA A 25 6.17 -4.86 -13.29
C ALA A 25 5.75 -5.85 -14.39
N PRO A 26 6.48 -5.91 -15.52
CA PRO A 26 6.28 -6.97 -16.49
C PRO A 26 6.62 -8.31 -15.85
N GLN A 27 5.96 -9.37 -16.32
CA GLN A 27 6.11 -10.72 -15.78
C GLN A 27 7.58 -11.19 -15.74
N GLU A 28 8.37 -10.88 -16.77
CA GLU A 28 9.80 -11.20 -16.83
C GLU A 28 10.60 -10.58 -15.66
N ALA A 29 10.28 -9.35 -15.25
CA ALA A 29 10.95 -8.70 -14.12
C ALA A 29 10.57 -9.31 -12.77
N ILE A 30 9.35 -9.83 -12.66
CA ILE A 30 8.86 -10.55 -11.48
C ILE A 30 9.57 -11.91 -11.39
N GLU A 31 9.58 -12.67 -12.48
CA GLU A 31 10.20 -14.00 -12.56
C GLU A 31 11.72 -13.97 -12.39
N ALA A 32 12.37 -12.85 -12.73
CA ALA A 32 13.79 -12.65 -12.46
C ALA A 32 14.14 -12.52 -10.96
N ASN A 33 13.14 -12.40 -10.08
CA ASN A 33 13.31 -12.31 -8.63
C ASN A 33 12.41 -13.34 -7.92
N GLU A 34 13.01 -14.45 -7.49
CA GLU A 34 12.30 -15.56 -6.83
C GLU A 34 11.49 -15.11 -5.61
N ASP A 35 12.06 -14.27 -4.75
CA ASP A 35 11.36 -13.72 -3.58
C ASP A 35 10.11 -12.91 -3.96
N TRP A 36 10.16 -12.20 -5.10
CA TRP A 36 9.02 -11.42 -5.60
C TRP A 36 7.93 -12.35 -6.15
N ALA A 37 8.31 -13.32 -6.99
CA ALA A 37 7.37 -14.29 -7.54
C ALA A 37 6.68 -15.09 -6.42
N GLU A 38 7.43 -15.61 -5.46
CA GLU A 38 6.89 -16.33 -4.31
C GLU A 38 5.96 -15.43 -3.49
N HIS A 39 6.35 -14.17 -3.23
CA HIS A 39 5.51 -13.26 -2.47
C HIS A 39 4.17 -12.98 -3.17
N LEU A 40 4.15 -12.79 -4.49
CA LEU A 40 2.91 -12.57 -5.23
C LEU A 40 1.99 -13.79 -5.16
N GLU A 41 2.53 -15.00 -5.18
CA GLU A 41 1.74 -16.21 -5.00
C GLU A 41 1.17 -16.31 -3.57
N GLN A 42 1.97 -16.00 -2.55
CA GLN A 42 1.55 -15.97 -1.14
C GLN A 42 0.44 -14.96 -0.82
N VAL A 43 0.24 -13.94 -1.67
CA VAL A 43 -0.79 -12.91 -1.50
C VAL A 43 -1.83 -12.94 -2.62
N SER A 44 -1.87 -14.00 -3.41
CA SER A 44 -2.77 -14.15 -4.55
C SER A 44 -4.26 -14.14 -4.14
N ASP A 45 -4.57 -14.52 -2.91
CA ASP A 45 -5.89 -14.48 -2.30
C ASP A 45 -6.31 -13.08 -1.80
N VAL A 46 -5.35 -12.15 -1.68
CA VAL A 46 -5.61 -10.77 -1.26
C VAL A 46 -6.17 -9.98 -2.46
N PRO A 47 -7.39 -9.43 -2.37
CA PRO A 47 -7.98 -8.66 -3.46
C PRO A 47 -7.20 -7.38 -3.77
N GLU A 48 -7.28 -6.95 -5.03
CA GLU A 48 -6.74 -5.65 -5.42
C GLU A 48 -7.56 -4.49 -4.86
N ALA A 49 -6.88 -3.41 -4.50
CA ALA A 49 -7.50 -2.20 -4.01
C ALA A 49 -8.30 -1.52 -5.13
N THR A 50 -9.52 -1.11 -4.80
CA THR A 50 -10.41 -0.36 -5.68
C THR A 50 -10.72 1.01 -5.08
N LEU A 51 -11.29 1.92 -5.89
CA LEU A 51 -11.74 3.23 -5.39
C LEU A 51 -12.85 3.07 -4.33
N ASP A 52 -13.70 2.05 -4.46
CA ASP A 52 -14.76 1.74 -3.49
C ASP A 52 -14.20 1.41 -2.09
N ASP A 53 -12.99 0.85 -2.01
CA ASP A 53 -12.36 0.59 -0.72
C ASP A 53 -11.96 1.89 0.00
N LEU A 54 -11.56 2.93 -0.75
CA LEU A 54 -11.26 4.25 -0.19
C LEU A 54 -12.54 5.02 0.20
N GLU A 55 -13.62 4.86 -0.57
CA GLU A 55 -14.91 5.43 -0.20
C GLU A 55 -15.46 4.79 1.07
N TRP A 56 -15.35 3.46 1.19
CA TRP A 56 -15.85 2.68 2.32
C TRP A 56 -15.11 2.96 3.64
N ALA A 57 -13.79 3.20 3.59
CA ALA A 57 -12.96 3.27 4.80
C ALA A 57 -13.02 4.63 5.51
N ASP A 58 -13.19 4.66 6.84
CA ASP A 58 -12.99 5.88 7.64
C ASP A 58 -11.50 6.19 7.89
N GLY A 59 -10.65 5.14 7.81
CA GLY A 59 -9.22 5.24 7.97
C GLY A 59 -8.47 4.32 7.00
N VAL A 60 -7.36 4.81 6.43
CA VAL A 60 -6.56 4.12 5.43
C VAL A 60 -5.10 4.08 5.88
N LEU A 61 -4.50 2.89 5.85
CA LEU A 61 -3.06 2.69 6.07
C LEU A 61 -2.39 2.21 4.78
N PHE A 62 -1.54 3.04 4.20
CA PHE A 62 -0.75 2.68 3.03
C PHE A 62 0.56 1.98 3.42
N GLY A 63 0.75 0.77 2.91
CA GLY A 63 2.00 0.03 3.03
C GLY A 63 2.82 0.10 1.75
N THR A 64 4.09 0.45 1.82
CA THR A 64 4.97 0.47 0.63
C THR A 64 6.42 0.20 0.99
N PRO A 65 7.18 -0.53 0.15
CA PRO A 65 8.63 -0.45 0.22
C PRO A 65 9.09 0.96 -0.21
N THR A 66 10.27 1.39 0.25
CA THR A 66 10.93 2.56 -0.32
C THR A 66 11.52 2.24 -1.68
N ARG A 67 11.35 3.17 -2.62
CA ARG A 67 12.10 3.26 -3.87
C ARG A 67 12.76 4.63 -3.89
N PHE A 68 14.07 4.66 -3.61
CA PHE A 68 14.88 5.89 -3.57
C PHE A 68 14.33 6.98 -2.63
N GLY A 69 13.82 6.59 -1.47
CA GLY A 69 13.25 7.53 -0.49
C GLY A 69 11.82 7.97 -0.80
N ASN A 70 11.19 7.38 -1.81
CA ASN A 70 9.80 7.62 -2.17
C ASN A 70 8.98 6.32 -2.08
N VAL A 71 7.66 6.42 -2.24
CA VAL A 71 6.75 5.27 -2.37
C VAL A 71 7.02 4.50 -3.67
N ALA A 72 6.66 3.22 -3.70
CA ALA A 72 6.75 2.42 -4.91
C ALA A 72 5.80 2.95 -6.00
N ALA A 73 6.20 2.80 -7.27
CA ALA A 73 5.42 3.27 -8.42
C ALA A 73 4.01 2.66 -8.46
N GLN A 74 3.87 1.39 -8.05
CA GLN A 74 2.60 0.68 -7.93
C GLN A 74 1.62 1.41 -7.00
N LEU A 75 2.06 1.78 -5.79
CA LEU A 75 1.23 2.55 -4.86
C LEU A 75 0.94 3.95 -5.40
N LYS A 76 1.95 4.62 -5.97
CA LYS A 76 1.77 5.96 -6.53
C LYS A 76 0.73 5.97 -7.65
N GLN A 77 0.76 4.98 -8.54
CA GLN A 77 -0.20 4.87 -9.63
C GLN A 77 -1.62 4.67 -9.10
N PHE A 78 -1.82 3.80 -8.09
CA PHE A 78 -3.13 3.66 -7.45
C PHE A 78 -3.62 4.99 -6.88
N ILE A 79 -2.77 5.73 -6.15
CA ILE A 79 -3.12 7.07 -5.62
C ILE A 79 -3.48 8.04 -6.75
N ASP A 80 -2.79 7.99 -7.89
CA ASP A 80 -3.07 8.86 -9.04
C ASP A 80 -4.43 8.57 -9.69
N THR A 81 -4.98 7.36 -9.53
CA THR A 81 -6.35 7.05 -9.97
C THR A 81 -7.44 7.68 -9.09
N THR A 82 -7.08 8.20 -7.91
CA THR A 82 -8.06 8.71 -6.92
C THR A 82 -8.57 10.13 -7.22
N GLY A 83 -8.18 10.73 -8.35
CA GLY A 83 -8.54 12.11 -8.71
C GLY A 83 -10.05 12.40 -8.67
N GLY A 84 -10.89 11.45 -9.09
CA GLY A 84 -12.36 11.60 -9.01
C GLY A 84 -12.90 11.65 -7.57
N LEU A 85 -12.32 10.86 -6.67
CA LEU A 85 -12.67 10.88 -5.24
C LEU A 85 -12.22 12.19 -4.59
N TRP A 86 -11.03 12.66 -4.96
CA TRP A 86 -10.49 13.92 -4.48
C TRP A 86 -11.36 15.11 -4.91
N GLN A 87 -11.70 15.21 -6.20
CA GLN A 87 -12.55 16.29 -6.72
C GLN A 87 -13.96 16.31 -6.09
N SER A 88 -14.51 15.15 -5.75
CA SER A 88 -15.82 15.03 -5.10
C SER A 88 -15.79 15.19 -3.58
N GLY A 89 -14.61 15.44 -2.98
CA GLY A 89 -14.46 15.61 -1.54
C GLY A 89 -14.66 14.32 -0.74
N LYS A 90 -14.74 13.16 -1.39
CA LYS A 90 -15.00 11.86 -0.75
C LYS A 90 -13.85 11.35 0.13
N LEU A 91 -12.68 11.96 0.01
CA LEU A 91 -11.52 11.65 0.85
C LEU A 91 -11.36 12.60 2.06
N THR A 92 -12.23 13.61 2.17
CA THR A 92 -12.23 14.57 3.28
C THR A 92 -12.55 13.86 4.60
N ASP A 93 -11.93 14.33 5.69
CA ASP A 93 -12.13 13.84 7.07
C ASP A 93 -11.76 12.37 7.34
N LYS A 94 -11.30 11.63 6.32
CA LYS A 94 -10.73 10.29 6.49
C LYS A 94 -9.32 10.35 7.06
N VAL A 95 -8.99 9.43 7.95
CA VAL A 95 -7.63 9.33 8.54
C VAL A 95 -6.70 8.59 7.59
N PHE A 96 -5.58 9.20 7.22
CA PHE A 96 -4.55 8.56 6.41
C PHE A 96 -3.26 8.38 7.21
N GLY A 97 -2.70 7.17 7.16
CA GLY A 97 -1.38 6.86 7.68
C GLY A 97 -0.62 5.93 6.74
N GLY A 98 0.63 5.62 7.08
CA GLY A 98 1.41 4.69 6.29
C GLY A 98 2.55 4.04 7.05
N PHE A 99 3.00 2.91 6.54
CA PHE A 99 4.18 2.20 7.01
C PHE A 99 5.08 1.86 5.82
N VAL A 100 6.38 1.87 6.07
CA VAL A 100 7.39 1.68 5.03
C VAL A 100 8.37 0.58 5.39
N THR A 101 8.82 -0.16 4.38
CA THR A 101 9.93 -1.11 4.52
C THR A 101 11.13 -0.64 3.70
N THR A 102 12.33 -0.81 4.23
CA THR A 102 13.59 -0.38 3.61
C THR A 102 14.62 -1.51 3.69
N GLY A 103 15.46 -1.62 2.66
CA GLY A 103 16.59 -2.57 2.66
C GLY A 103 17.73 -2.17 3.60
N THR A 104 17.80 -0.91 4.04
CA THR A 104 18.82 -0.44 5.00
C THR A 104 18.23 0.51 6.04
N SER A 105 18.80 0.49 7.24
CA SER A 105 18.31 1.27 8.40
C SER A 105 18.43 2.79 8.25
N THR A 106 19.23 3.28 7.30
CA THR A 106 19.51 4.72 7.11
C THR A 106 18.97 5.31 5.81
N ALA A 107 18.42 4.50 4.90
CA ALA A 107 18.02 4.95 3.56
C ALA A 107 16.92 6.04 3.56
N ALA A 108 16.23 6.28 4.68
CA ALA A 108 15.24 7.36 4.82
C ALA A 108 15.61 8.40 5.91
N THR A 109 16.75 8.27 6.59
CA THR A 109 17.00 8.96 7.87
C THR A 109 18.25 9.86 7.87
N ARG A 110 19.00 9.96 6.76
CA ARG A 110 20.13 10.90 6.64
C ARG A 110 19.92 11.96 5.56
N ALA A 111 18.85 12.74 5.70
CA ALA A 111 18.84 14.08 5.13
C ALA A 111 19.50 15.02 6.16
N ARG A 112 20.77 15.38 5.93
CA ARG A 112 21.28 16.65 6.48
C ARG A 112 20.87 17.72 5.48
N CYS A 113 20.06 18.68 5.91
CA CYS A 113 19.86 19.93 5.17
C CYS A 113 21.18 20.69 5.08
#